data_AF-A0A2W1KP38-F1
#
_entry.id   AF-A0A2W1KP38-F1
#
_cell.length_a   1.000
_cell.length_b   1.000
_cell.length_c   1.000
_cell.angle_alpha   90.00
_cell.angle_beta   90.00
_cell.angle_gamma   90.00
#
_symmetry.space_group_name_H-M   'P 1'
#
loop_
_entity.id
_entity.type
_entity.pdbx_description
1 polymer ?
#
loop_
_entity_poly.entity_id
_entity_poly.type
_entity_poly.pdbx_seq_one_letter_code
_entity_poly.pdbx_strand_id
1 'polypeptide(L)'
;MDKSNNELAYASPHRDITMDFTTTSGKHLRIRVPLTLFDDLSLKIGNGYKAGCWIAARCNEVERLSLETIEQYVNMMARQICQQVTMPRIEVQAA
;
A
#
# COMPACT_ATOMS: atom_id res chain seq x y z
N MET A 1 -8.61 -14.59 44.90
CA MET A 1 -7.81 -13.39 44.59
C MET A 1 -7.01 -13.69 43.36
N ASP A 2 -7.37 -13.00 42.28
CA ASP A 2 -6.78 -12.97 40.96
C ASP A 2 -5.26 -12.81 40.94
N LYS A 3 -4.64 -13.42 39.92
CA LYS A 3 -3.98 -12.66 38.83
C LYS A 3 -3.56 -13.61 37.71
N SER A 4 -4.51 -13.86 36.81
CA SER A 4 -4.21 -14.07 35.40
C SER A 4 -3.72 -12.77 34.78
N ASN A 5 -2.92 -12.90 33.71
CA ASN A 5 -2.73 -12.01 32.54
C ASN A 5 -1.22 -12.02 32.21
N ASN A 6 -0.74 -13.03 31.48
CA ASN A 6 -0.84 -13.14 30.02
C ASN A 6 -0.25 -11.90 29.33
N GLU A 7 1.09 -11.81 29.32
CA GLU A 7 1.83 -10.99 28.37
C GLU A 7 1.66 -11.60 26.97
N LEU A 8 0.51 -11.32 26.37
CA LEU A 8 0.32 -11.52 24.93
C LEU A 8 1.27 -10.57 24.22
N ALA A 9 2.35 -11.13 23.69
CA ALA A 9 3.12 -10.52 22.62
C ALA A 9 2.14 -10.04 21.55
N TYR A 10 2.01 -8.72 21.40
CA TYR A 10 1.26 -8.09 20.32
C TYR A 10 2.01 -8.31 19.00
N ALA A 11 2.00 -9.56 18.51
CA ALA A 11 2.16 -9.82 17.09
C ALA A 11 0.86 -9.37 16.42
N SER A 12 0.72 -8.06 16.20
CA SER A 12 -0.35 -7.54 15.36
C SER A 12 -0.11 -8.15 13.97
N PRO A 13 -1.02 -8.97 13.43
CA PRO A 13 -0.85 -9.49 12.08
C PRO A 13 -0.85 -8.26 11.18
N HIS A 14 0.28 -7.96 10.54
CA HIS A 14 0.37 -6.90 9.54
C HIS A 14 -0.69 -7.21 8.48
N ARG A 15 -1.87 -6.62 8.61
CA ARG A 15 -2.94 -6.76 7.63
C ARG A 15 -2.51 -5.93 6.43
N ASP A 16 -2.46 -6.54 5.26
CA ASP A 16 -2.27 -5.80 4.02
C ASP A 16 -3.65 -5.49 3.42
N ILE A 17 -3.79 -4.32 2.83
CA ILE A 17 -4.88 -3.98 1.92
C ILE A 17 -4.51 -4.51 0.55
N THR A 18 -5.36 -5.37 -0.01
CA THR A 18 -5.22 -5.82 -1.40
C THR A 18 -6.18 -5.03 -2.27
N MET A 19 -5.68 -4.54 -3.40
CA MET A 19 -6.44 -3.80 -4.38
C MET A 19 -6.21 -4.41 -5.76
N ASP A 20 -7.27 -4.59 -6.53
CA ASP A 20 -7.18 -4.98 -7.93
C ASP A 20 -7.72 -3.84 -8.81
N PHE A 21 -7.03 -3.53 -9.91
CA PHE A 21 -7.56 -2.60 -10.91
C PHE A 21 -7.04 -2.93 -12.31
N THR A 22 -7.79 -2.45 -13.31
CA THR A 22 -7.43 -2.55 -14.72
C THR A 22 -6.79 -1.24 -15.15
N THR A 23 -5.61 -1.33 -15.77
CA THR A 23 -4.90 -0.17 -16.30
C THR A 23 -5.52 0.34 -17.60
N THR A 24 -5.09 1.51 -18.08
CA THR A 24 -5.57 2.08 -19.35
C THR A 24 -5.26 1.22 -20.57
N SER A 25 -4.17 0.44 -20.55
CA SER A 25 -3.84 -0.55 -21.60
C SER A 25 -4.58 -1.88 -21.45
N GLY A 26 -5.44 -2.03 -20.44
CA GLY A 26 -6.20 -3.24 -20.18
C GLY A 26 -5.46 -4.30 -19.36
N LYS A 27 -4.29 -3.98 -18.77
CA LYS A 27 -3.58 -4.91 -17.89
C LYS A 27 -4.27 -4.97 -16.53
N HIS A 28 -4.37 -6.15 -15.94
CA HIS A 28 -4.87 -6.29 -14.58
C HIS A 28 -3.71 -6.32 -13.60
N LEU A 29 -3.74 -5.41 -12.61
CA LEU A 29 -2.73 -5.31 -11.57
C LEU A 29 -3.37 -5.58 -10.22
N ARG A 30 -2.72 -6.45 -9.43
CA ARG A 30 -2.99 -6.65 -8.01
C ARG A 30 -1.92 -5.92 -7.21
N ILE A 31 -2.34 -5.09 -6.28
CA ILE A 31 -1.48 -4.31 -5.40
C ILE A 31 -1.73 -4.71 -3.95
N ARG A 32 -0.66 -5.02 -3.23
CA ARG A 32 -0.69 -5.23 -1.79
C ARG A 32 -0.03 -4.05 -1.11
N VAL A 33 -0.77 -3.40 -0.23
CA VAL A 33 -0.33 -2.21 0.52
C VAL A 33 -0.38 -2.55 2.00
N PRO A 34 0.73 -2.43 2.73
CA PRO A 34 0.71 -2.59 4.18
C PRO A 34 -0.28 -1.61 4.82
N LEU A 35 -1.15 -2.08 5.73
CA LEU A 35 -2.24 -1.25 6.29
C LEU A 35 -1.73 0.03 6.94
N THR A 36 -0.59 -0.01 7.63
CA THR A 36 0.00 1.19 8.24
C THR A 36 0.34 2.27 7.21
N LEU A 37 0.94 1.88 6.08
CA LEU A 37 1.20 2.78 4.97
C LEU A 37 -0.11 3.27 4.32
N PHE A 38 -1.10 2.40 4.18
CA PHE A 38 -2.39 2.77 3.62
C PHE A 38 -3.13 3.78 4.51
N ASP A 39 -3.09 3.60 5.83
CA ASP A 39 -3.66 4.51 6.81
C ASP A 39 -2.95 5.86 6.78
N ASP A 40 -1.61 5.87 6.71
CA ASP A 40 -0.84 7.11 6.57
C ASP A 40 -1.18 7.86 5.28
N LEU A 41 -1.24 7.15 4.15
CA LEU A 41 -1.69 7.73 2.87
C LEU A 41 -3.12 8.26 2.97
N SER A 42 -4.01 7.52 3.63
CA SER A 42 -5.40 7.92 3.84
C SER A 42 -5.50 9.21 4.65
N LEU A 43 -4.68 9.36 5.70
CA LEU A 43 -4.60 10.58 6.50
C LEU A 43 -4.06 11.77 5.69
N LYS A 44 -3.04 11.55 4.85
CA LYS A 44 -2.42 12.62 4.04
C LYS A 44 -3.27 13.06 2.86
N ILE A 45 -3.96 12.13 2.21
CA ILE A 45 -4.76 12.38 0.98
C ILE A 45 -6.22 12.71 1.34
N GLY A 46 -6.68 12.27 2.52
CA GLY A 46 -7.92 12.69 3.15
C GLY A 46 -8.88 11.55 3.52
N ASN A 47 -8.87 10.42 2.79
CA ASN A 47 -9.56 9.18 3.18
C ASN A 47 -9.04 7.97 2.38
N GLY A 48 -9.45 6.77 2.78
CA GLY A 48 -9.04 5.50 2.15
C GLY A 48 -9.47 5.37 0.69
N TYR A 49 -10.65 5.86 0.32
CA TYR A 49 -11.07 5.85 -1.09
C TYR A 49 -10.12 6.67 -1.97
N LYS A 50 -9.78 7.90 -1.53
CA LYS A 50 -8.85 8.76 -2.25
C LYS A 50 -7.43 8.19 -2.27
N ALA A 51 -6.98 7.56 -1.19
CA ALA A 51 -5.68 6.87 -1.15
C ALA A 51 -5.63 5.73 -2.18
N GLY A 52 -6.69 4.94 -2.29
CA GLY A 52 -6.81 3.90 -3.29
C GLY A 52 -6.78 4.45 -4.73
N CYS A 53 -7.58 5.47 -5.03
CA CYS A 53 -7.54 6.14 -6.33
C CYS A 53 -6.14 6.71 -6.65
N TRP A 54 -5.47 7.27 -5.64
CA TRP A 54 -4.13 7.84 -5.81
C TRP A 54 -3.10 6.75 -6.17
N ILE A 55 -3.12 5.60 -5.49
CA ILE A 55 -2.24 4.46 -5.81
C ILE A 55 -2.47 4.00 -7.25
N ALA A 56 -3.73 3.77 -7.63
CA ALA A 56 -4.08 3.34 -8.98
C ALA A 56 -3.64 4.37 -10.05
N ALA A 57 -3.75 5.67 -9.76
CA ALA A 57 -3.28 6.71 -10.66
C ALA A 57 -1.75 6.66 -10.84
N ARG A 58 -0.97 6.51 -9.77
CA ARG A 58 0.50 6.37 -9.85
C ARG A 58 0.91 5.16 -10.67
N CYS A 59 0.22 4.03 -10.49
CA CYS A 59 0.52 2.83 -11.28
C CYS A 59 0.20 3.02 -12.77
N ASN A 60 -0.88 3.72 -13.10
CA ASN A 60 -1.25 4.00 -14.48
C ASN A 60 -0.25 4.94 -15.19
N GLU A 61 0.39 5.87 -14.48
CA GLU A 61 1.39 6.77 -15.08
C GLU A 61 2.59 6.00 -15.68
N VAL A 62 2.92 4.84 -15.11
CA VAL A 62 4.06 4.01 -15.50
C VAL A 62 3.65 2.61 -15.97
N GLU A 63 2.39 2.39 -16.36
CA GLU A 63 1.82 1.06 -16.66
C GLU A 63 2.53 0.29 -17.80
N ARG A 64 3.28 0.99 -18.64
CA ARG A 64 4.01 0.42 -19.78
C ARG A 64 5.37 -0.16 -19.38
N LEU A 65 5.85 0.16 -18.18
CA LEU A 65 7.12 -0.32 -17.65
C LEU A 65 6.96 -1.70 -17.01
N SER A 66 8.08 -2.28 -16.53
CA SER A 66 8.05 -3.56 -15.81
C SER A 66 7.32 -3.40 -14.47
N LEU A 67 6.77 -4.52 -13.96
CA LEU A 67 6.13 -4.54 -12.63
C LEU A 67 7.07 -4.05 -11.53
N GLU A 68 8.35 -4.42 -11.62
CA GLU A 68 9.37 -3.94 -10.69
C GLU A 68 9.53 -2.42 -10.73
N THR A 69 9.57 -1.81 -11.93
CA THR A 69 9.67 -0.36 -12.04
C THR A 69 8.40 0.34 -11.55
N ILE A 70 7.22 -0.22 -11.83
CA ILE A 70 5.95 0.30 -11.30
C ILE A 70 5.98 0.28 -9.77
N GLU A 71 6.41 -0.82 -9.18
CA GLU A 71 6.50 -0.99 -7.74
C GLU A 71 7.47 0.02 -7.11
N GLN A 72 8.68 0.15 -7.64
CA GLN A 72 9.67 1.12 -7.16
C GLN A 72 9.15 2.56 -7.28
N TYR A 73 8.51 2.89 -8.40
CA TYR A 73 7.93 4.21 -8.64
C TYR A 73 6.86 4.56 -7.60
N VAL A 74 5.88 3.68 -7.40
CA VAL A 74 4.78 3.92 -6.46
C VAL A 74 5.30 4.02 -5.02
N ASN A 75 6.26 3.19 -4.64
CA ASN A 75 6.90 3.27 -3.33
C ASN A 75 7.67 4.59 -3.13
N MET A 76 8.38 5.07 -4.16
CA MET A 76 9.05 6.37 -4.11
C MET A 76 8.04 7.52 -3.90
N MET A 77 6.94 7.50 -4.66
CA MET A 77 5.88 8.50 -4.53
C MET A 77 5.19 8.45 -3.16
N ALA A 78 4.93 7.25 -2.63
CA ALA A 78 4.32 7.07 -1.32
C ALA A 78 5.23 7.63 -0.20
N ARG A 79 6.54 7.39 -0.27
CA ARG A 79 7.53 7.97 0.67
C ARG A 79 7.53 9.49 0.67
N GLN A 80 7.39 10.12 -0.50
CA GLN A 80 7.34 11.58 -0.61
C GLN A 80 6.13 12.18 0.11
N ILE A 81 4.97 11.52 0.02
CA ILE A 81 3.74 11.98 0.69
C ILE A 81 3.77 11.71 2.19
N CYS A 82 4.22 10.51 2.58
CA CYS A 82 4.22 10.09 3.98
C CYS A 82 5.41 10.69 4.77
N GLN A 83 6.45 11.21 4.11
CA GLN A 83 7.65 11.79 4.72
C GLN A 83 8.40 10.83 5.68
N GLN A 84 8.34 9.52 5.42
CA GLN A 84 8.92 8.51 6.30
C GLN A 84 10.24 7.94 5.75
N VAL A 85 11.21 7.78 6.66
CA VAL A 85 12.57 7.31 6.38
C VAL A 85 12.64 5.78 6.19
N THR A 86 11.67 5.04 6.75
CA THR A 86 11.59 3.58 6.63
C THR A 86 10.12 3.18 6.56
N MET A 87 9.63 2.79 5.37
CA MET A 87 8.24 2.35 5.19
C MET A 87 8.15 0.89 4.76
N PRO A 88 7.09 0.19 5.20
CA PRO A 88 6.61 -1.03 4.57
C PRO A 88 6.42 -0.83 3.06
N ARG A 89 6.66 -1.87 2.25
CA ARG A 89 6.70 -1.77 0.78
C ARG A 89 5.34 -2.14 0.16
N ILE A 90 4.90 -1.35 -0.82
CA ILE A 90 3.80 -1.72 -1.72
C ILE A 90 4.31 -2.79 -2.68
N GLU A 91 3.60 -3.89 -2.84
CA GLU A 91 3.92 -4.96 -3.81
C GLU A 91 2.97 -4.88 -5.00
N VAL A 92 3.49 -5.04 -6.22
CA VAL A 92 2.69 -5.01 -7.46
C VAL A 92 2.86 -6.31 -8.24
N GLN A 93 1.74 -6.98 -8.53
CA GLN A 93 1.69 -8.27 -9.21
C GLN A 93 0.72 -8.22 -10.38
N ALA A 94 0.95 -9.04 -11.40
CA ALA A 94 -0.07 -9.32 -12.41
C ALA A 94 -1.21 -10.12 -11.76
N ALA A 95 -2.46 -9.71 -11.98
CA ALA A 95 -3.64 -10.39 -11.46
C ALA A 95 -4.09 -11.55 -12.37
#